data_AF-A0A2E6U0W2-F1
#
_entry.id   AF-A0A2E6U0W2-F1
#
_cell.length_a   1.000
_cell.length_b   1.000
_cell.length_c   1.000
_cell.angle_alpha   90.00
_cell.angle_beta   90.00
_cell.angle_gamma   90.00
#
_symmetry.space_group_name_H-M   'P 1'
#
loop_
_entity.id
_entity.type
_entity.pdbx_description
1 polymer ?
#
loop_
_entity_poly.entity_id
_entity_poly.type
_entity_poly.pdbx_seq_one_letter_code
_entity_poly.pdbx_strand_id
1 'polypeptide(L)'
;MTEIDLWNLAVENRQVYGLYNLGYGMLSLVIIIIAYLVRHQPTWFRCISAAISVFFIFNTFTLFTGSQAAFFGLASTLSSLAAEGNAPLMQAFMENNGLTVGQAMTPPAWQALGPLAMLAHAALSVYLFVLADWDGKKA
;
A
#
# COMPACT_ATOMS: atom_id res chain seq x y z
N MET A 1 -5.59 13.23 24.36
CA MET A 1 -6.25 12.45 23.29
C MET A 1 -6.96 11.31 23.97
N THR A 2 -8.26 11.15 23.74
CA THR A 2 -9.06 10.11 24.39
C THR A 2 -8.89 8.76 23.68
N GLU A 3 -9.33 7.67 24.30
CA GLU A 3 -9.40 6.35 23.62
C GLU A 3 -10.19 6.44 22.32
N ILE A 4 -11.34 7.13 22.32
CA ILE A 4 -12.19 7.23 21.14
C ILE A 4 -11.51 8.02 20.01
N ASP A 5 -10.72 9.04 20.34
CA ASP A 5 -9.93 9.78 19.34
C ASP A 5 -8.88 8.88 18.69
N LEU A 6 -8.13 8.12 19.51
CA LEU A 6 -7.11 7.18 19.03
C LEU A 6 -7.72 6.05 18.20
N TRP A 7 -8.87 5.53 18.63
CA TRP A 7 -9.63 4.51 17.91
C TRP A 7 -10.07 5.01 16.54
N ASN A 8 -10.66 6.20 16.48
CA ASN A 8 -11.11 6.81 15.23
C ASN A 8 -9.94 7.05 14.27
N LEU A 9 -8.80 7.56 14.77
CA LEU A 9 -7.60 7.73 13.96
C LEU A 9 -7.04 6.40 13.44
N ALA A 10 -7.10 5.33 14.24
CA ALA A 10 -6.70 4.00 13.79
C ALA A 10 -7.61 3.50 12.67
N VAL A 11 -8.94 3.63 12.83
CA VAL A 11 -9.92 3.25 11.80
C VAL A 11 -9.71 4.05 10.51
N GLU A 12 -9.49 5.36 10.61
CA GLU A 12 -9.22 6.23 9.46
C GLU A 12 -7.96 5.77 8.69
N ASN A 13 -6.84 5.53 9.40
CA ASN A 13 -5.63 5.01 8.78
C ASN A 13 -5.86 3.64 8.11
N ARG A 14 -6.70 2.79 8.71
CA ARG A 14 -7.06 1.49 8.12
C ARG A 14 -7.89 1.64 6.85
N GLN A 15 -8.80 2.62 6.80
CA GLN A 15 -9.57 2.93 5.60
C GLN A 15 -8.68 3.49 4.48
N VAL A 16 -7.80 4.43 4.81
CA VAL A 16 -6.81 5.01 3.89
C VAL A 16 -5.89 3.92 3.32
N TYR A 17 -5.41 3.00 4.16
CA TYR A 17 -4.69 1.81 3.70
C TYR A 17 -5.50 0.99 2.69
N GLY A 18 -6.77 0.73 2.97
CA GLY A 18 -7.67 0.00 2.07
C GLY A 18 -7.81 0.67 0.71
N LEU A 19 -7.96 2.00 0.69
CA LEU A 19 -8.04 2.80 -0.54
C LEU A 19 -6.73 2.73 -1.33
N TYR A 20 -5.58 2.89 -0.69
CA TYR A 20 -4.29 2.76 -1.38
C TYR A 20 -4.05 1.34 -1.89
N ASN A 21 -4.46 0.30 -1.16
CA ASN A 21 -4.33 -1.08 -1.61
C ASN A 21 -5.10 -1.32 -2.92
N LEU A 22 -6.36 -0.89 -2.97
CA LEU A 22 -7.18 -0.98 -4.17
C LEU A 22 -6.63 -0.12 -5.30
N GLY A 23 -6.25 1.13 -5.00
CA GLY A 23 -5.66 2.04 -5.97
C GLY A 23 -4.36 1.51 -6.56
N TYR A 24 -3.52 0.88 -5.74
CA TYR A 24 -2.27 0.26 -6.16
C TYR A 24 -2.49 -0.93 -7.10
N GLY A 25 -3.51 -1.76 -6.82
CA GLY A 25 -3.93 -2.83 -7.74
C GLY A 25 -4.46 -2.29 -9.07
N MET A 26 -5.29 -1.24 -9.04
CA MET A 26 -5.84 -0.60 -10.23
C MET A 26 -4.77 0.10 -11.07
N LEU A 27 -3.74 0.68 -10.43
CA LEU A 27 -2.62 1.33 -11.09
C LEU A 27 -1.92 0.37 -12.07
N SER A 28 -1.78 -0.90 -11.73
CA SER A 28 -1.21 -1.94 -12.60
C SER A 28 -1.97 -2.06 -13.93
N LEU A 29 -3.30 -2.11 -13.87
CA LEU A 29 -4.14 -2.21 -15.07
C LEU A 29 -4.06 -0.94 -15.92
N VAL A 30 -4.09 0.23 -15.27
CA VAL A 30 -3.96 1.52 -15.95
C VAL A 30 -2.63 1.64 -16.67
N ILE A 31 -1.53 1.21 -16.05
CA ILE A 31 -0.20 1.22 -16.66
C ILE A 31 -0.15 0.38 -17.93
N ILE A 32 -0.73 -0.83 -17.91
CA ILE A 32 -0.79 -1.69 -19.09
C ILE A 32 -1.57 -1.01 -20.22
N ILE A 33 -2.71 -0.41 -19.90
CA ILE A 33 -3.55 0.31 -20.89
C ILE A 33 -2.79 1.49 -21.48
N ILE A 34 -2.18 2.34 -20.64
CA ILE A 34 -1.43 3.52 -21.12
C ILE A 34 -0.25 3.06 -21.97
N ALA A 35 0.52 2.06 -21.52
CA ALA A 35 1.66 1.54 -22.27
C ALA A 35 1.25 1.05 -23.67
N TYR A 36 0.10 0.36 -23.78
CA TYR A 36 -0.46 -0.05 -25.06
C TYR A 36 -0.85 1.16 -25.93
N LEU A 37 -1.50 2.18 -25.37
CA LEU A 37 -1.95 3.36 -26.12
C LEU A 37 -0.78 4.19 -26.66
N VAL A 38 0.33 4.28 -25.93
CA VAL A 38 1.49 5.10 -26.30
C VAL A 38 2.56 4.34 -27.08
N ARG A 39 2.33 3.06 -27.41
CA ARG A 39 3.36 2.17 -27.99
C ARG A 39 3.99 2.68 -29.30
N HIS A 40 3.22 3.38 -30.13
CA HIS A 40 3.68 3.94 -31.42
C HIS A 40 4.23 5.37 -31.30
N GLN A 41 4.28 5.94 -30.09
CA GLN A 41 4.87 7.25 -29.84
C GLN A 41 6.40 7.18 -29.87
N PRO A 42 7.09 8.31 -30.13
CA PRO A 42 8.55 8.35 -30.11
C PRO A 42 9.10 7.94 -28.73
N THR A 43 10.29 7.33 -28.73
CA THR A 43 10.91 6.75 -27.53
C THR A 43 11.01 7.72 -26.36
N TRP A 44 11.32 9.00 -26.59
CA TRP A 44 11.41 9.99 -25.52
C TRP A 44 10.08 10.15 -24.76
N PHE A 45 8.95 10.11 -25.46
CA PHE A 45 7.62 10.22 -24.85
C PHE A 45 7.29 8.99 -24.01
N ARG A 46 7.65 7.80 -24.53
CA ARG A 46 7.51 6.52 -23.83
C ARG A 46 8.37 6.48 -22.56
N CYS A 47 9.60 6.98 -22.62
CA CYS A 47 10.49 7.09 -21.45
C CYS A 47 9.93 8.04 -20.37
N ILE A 48 9.38 9.19 -20.76
CA ILE A 48 8.72 10.10 -19.81
C ILE A 48 7.50 9.44 -19.17
N SER A 49 6.67 8.75 -19.97
CA SER A 49 5.51 8.01 -19.47
C SER A 49 5.92 6.94 -18.45
N ALA A 50 7.02 6.22 -18.71
CA ALA A 50 7.59 5.26 -17.78
C ALA A 50 8.04 5.92 -16.47
N ALA A 51 8.75 7.06 -16.55
CA ALA A 51 9.23 7.78 -15.37
C ALA A 51 8.08 8.27 -14.48
N ILE A 52 7.02 8.81 -15.09
CA ILE A 52 5.81 9.24 -14.37
C ILE A 52 5.14 8.04 -13.69
N SER A 53 4.97 6.93 -14.42
CA SER A 53 4.38 5.70 -13.88
C SER A 53 5.17 5.17 -12.68
N VAL A 54 6.49 5.08 -12.80
CA VAL A 54 7.37 4.67 -11.70
C VAL A 54 7.22 5.60 -10.50
N PHE A 55 7.24 6.93 -10.70
CA PHE A 55 7.03 7.89 -9.62
C PHE A 55 5.71 7.64 -8.85
N PHE A 56 4.59 7.43 -9.56
CA PHE A 56 3.31 7.15 -8.92
C PHE A 56 3.27 5.81 -8.20
N ILE A 57 3.95 4.78 -8.70
CA ILE A 57 4.11 3.50 -8.01
C ILE A 57 4.81 3.71 -6.67
N PHE A 58 5.96 4.41 -6.66
CA PHE A 58 6.71 4.69 -5.44
C PHE A 58 5.92 5.57 -4.46
N ASN A 59 5.27 6.62 -4.95
CA ASN A 59 4.46 7.51 -4.13
C ASN A 59 3.30 6.75 -3.46
N THR A 60 2.54 5.97 -4.24
CA THR A 60 1.41 5.18 -3.72
C THR A 60 1.91 4.14 -2.71
N PHE A 61 3.01 3.45 -3.00
CA PHE A 61 3.59 2.47 -2.06
C PHE A 61 4.06 3.11 -0.76
N THR A 62 4.64 4.31 -0.81
CA THR A 62 5.08 5.05 0.37
C THR A 62 3.88 5.46 1.24
N LEU A 63 2.81 5.96 0.64
CA LEU A 63 1.60 6.34 1.37
C LEU A 63 0.87 5.12 1.95
N PHE A 64 0.84 4.02 1.19
CA PHE A 64 0.31 2.73 1.61
C PHE A 64 1.06 2.16 2.83
N THR A 65 2.39 2.16 2.80
CA THR A 65 3.21 1.67 3.92
C THR A 65 3.11 2.61 5.13
N GLY A 66 3.07 3.93 4.90
CA GLY A 66 2.90 4.93 5.95
C GLY A 66 1.58 4.79 6.71
N SER A 67 0.45 4.66 6.00
CA SER A 67 -0.87 4.48 6.65
C SER A 67 -0.97 3.14 7.40
N GLN A 68 -0.36 2.08 6.87
CA GLN A 68 -0.31 0.79 7.56
C GLN A 68 0.53 0.86 8.85
N ALA A 69 1.68 1.51 8.80
CA ALA A 69 2.54 1.69 9.97
C ALA A 69 1.87 2.55 11.04
N ALA A 70 1.18 3.62 10.63
CA ALA A 70 0.40 4.48 11.53
C ALA A 70 -0.73 3.68 12.21
N PHE A 71 -1.48 2.87 11.45
CA PHE A 71 -2.52 1.99 12.00
C PHE A 71 -1.96 1.07 13.09
N PHE A 72 -0.89 0.32 12.81
CA PHE A 72 -0.33 -0.61 13.79
C PHE A 72 0.29 0.09 15.00
N GLY A 73 0.87 1.28 14.82
CA GLY A 73 1.37 2.10 15.93
C GLY A 73 0.24 2.54 16.86
N LEU A 74 -0.86 3.04 16.31
CA LEU A 74 -2.04 3.44 17.09
C LEU A 74 -2.72 2.24 17.76
N ALA A 75 -2.87 1.12 17.05
CA ALA A 75 -3.46 -0.10 17.59
C ALA A 75 -2.60 -0.70 18.73
N SER A 76 -1.27 -0.63 18.62
CA SER A 76 -0.36 -1.05 19.69
C SER A 76 -0.45 -0.12 20.90
N THR A 77 -0.54 1.19 20.69
CA THR A 77 -0.76 2.17 21.76
C THR A 77 -2.07 1.88 22.50
N LEU A 78 -3.17 1.66 21.77
CA LEU A 78 -4.47 1.29 22.34
C LEU A 78 -4.40 -0.03 23.12
N SER A 79 -3.65 -1.02 22.64
CA SER A 79 -3.47 -2.29 23.35
C SER A 79 -2.73 -2.10 24.68
N SER A 80 -1.70 -1.26 24.73
CA SER A 80 -1.00 -0.91 25.97
C SER A 80 -1.93 -0.20 26.95
N LEU A 81 -2.70 0.78 26.48
CA LEU A 81 -3.67 1.49 27.32
C LEU A 81 -4.76 0.55 27.86
N ALA A 82 -5.16 -0.46 27.09
CA ALA A 82 -6.12 -1.47 27.52
C ALA A 82 -5.55 -2.32 28.67
N ALA A 83 -4.26 -2.69 28.61
CA ALA A 83 -3.59 -3.41 29.70
C ALA A 83 -3.50 -2.59 31.00
N GLU A 84 -3.41 -1.26 30.87
CA GLU A 84 -3.42 -0.32 31.99
C GLU A 84 -4.84 0.00 32.51
N GLY A 85 -5.89 -0.53 31.88
CA GLY A 85 -7.30 -0.28 32.22
C GLY A 85 -7.87 1.04 31.67
N ASN A 86 -7.13 1.72 30.80
CA ASN A 86 -7.44 3.04 30.25
C ASN A 86 -8.10 3.00 28.86
N ALA A 87 -8.30 1.82 28.28
CA ALA A 87 -8.94 1.64 26.97
C ALA A 87 -9.92 0.43 26.95
N PRO A 88 -11.12 0.57 27.56
CA PRO A 88 -12.12 -0.51 27.64
C PRO A 88 -12.67 -0.99 26.29
N LEU A 89 -12.78 -0.12 25.28
CA LEU A 89 -13.24 -0.53 23.94
C LEU A 89 -12.19 -1.45 23.29
N MET A 90 -10.92 -1.08 23.38
CA MET A 90 -9.84 -1.91 22.86
C MET A 90 -9.73 -3.23 23.64
N GLN A 91 -9.87 -3.22 24.96
CA GLN A 91 -9.87 -4.43 25.76
C GLN A 91 -10.96 -5.41 25.29
N ALA A 92 -12.21 -4.95 25.21
CA ALA A 92 -13.33 -5.76 24.75
C ALA A 92 -13.12 -6.27 23.31
N PHE A 93 -12.58 -5.43 22.42
CA PHE A 93 -12.25 -5.83 21.06
C PHE A 93 -11.22 -6.97 21.04
N MET A 94 -10.15 -6.88 21.83
CA MET A 94 -9.09 -7.89 21.87
C MET A 94 -9.59 -9.21 22.43
N GLU A 95 -10.31 -9.18 23.56
CA GLU A 95 -10.90 -10.37 24.19
C GLU A 95 -11.87 -11.09 23.23
N ASN A 96 -12.74 -10.35 22.55
CA ASN A 96 -13.69 -10.90 21.59
C ASN A 96 -13.03 -11.53 20.35
N ASN A 97 -11.80 -11.11 20.02
CA ASN A 97 -11.06 -11.62 18.87
C ASN A 97 -9.94 -12.60 19.26
N GLY A 98 -9.88 -13.02 20.53
CA GLY A 98 -8.86 -13.95 21.03
C GLY A 98 -7.44 -13.38 21.03
N LEU A 99 -7.29 -12.05 21.14
CA LEU A 99 -6.02 -11.35 21.19
C LEU A 99 -5.60 -11.06 22.63
N THR A 100 -4.30 -11.13 22.92
CA THR A 100 -3.78 -10.89 24.27
C THR A 100 -3.64 -9.40 24.53
N VAL A 101 -4.38 -8.87 25.50
CA VAL A 101 -4.32 -7.44 25.89
C VAL A 101 -2.89 -7.04 26.29
N GLY A 102 -2.44 -5.86 25.84
CA GLY A 102 -1.07 -5.38 26.05
C GLY A 102 -0.05 -5.89 25.02
N GLN A 103 -0.43 -6.83 24.15
CA GLN A 103 0.45 -7.28 23.07
C GLN A 103 0.49 -6.26 21.92
N ALA A 104 1.71 -5.96 21.45
CA ALA A 104 1.89 -5.11 20.27
C ALA A 104 1.20 -5.72 19.03
N MET A 105 0.50 -4.87 18.28
CA MET A 105 -0.15 -5.24 17.03
C MET A 105 0.87 -5.18 15.90
N THR A 106 1.28 -6.34 15.41
CA THR A 106 2.32 -6.44 14.37
C THR A 106 1.74 -6.67 12.99
N PRO A 107 2.38 -6.12 11.94
CA PRO A 107 2.05 -6.48 10.56
C PRO A 107 2.22 -7.99 10.29
N PRO A 108 1.43 -8.56 9.37
CA PRO A 108 1.68 -9.91 8.88
C PRO A 108 3.07 -10.05 8.24
N ALA A 109 3.72 -11.20 8.44
CA ALA A 109 5.09 -11.45 7.98
C ALA A 109 5.28 -11.26 6.45
N TRP A 110 4.26 -11.56 5.65
CA TRP A 110 4.32 -11.38 4.19
C TRP A 110 4.43 -9.92 3.76
N GLN A 111 4.16 -8.93 4.62
CA GLN A 111 4.36 -7.52 4.29
C GLN A 111 5.81 -7.18 3.94
N ALA A 112 6.77 -7.98 4.40
CA ALA A 112 8.18 -7.87 4.00
C ALA A 112 8.40 -8.06 2.48
N LEU A 113 7.46 -8.68 1.77
CA LEU A 113 7.49 -8.83 0.31
C LEU A 113 7.05 -7.56 -0.44
N GLY A 114 6.47 -6.57 0.27
CA GLY A 114 5.96 -5.33 -0.32
C GLY A 114 6.99 -4.59 -1.18
N PRO A 115 8.21 -4.30 -0.70
CA PRO A 115 9.25 -3.65 -1.50
C PRO A 115 9.62 -4.43 -2.76
N LEU A 116 9.67 -5.77 -2.69
CA LEU A 116 9.96 -6.62 -3.86
C LEU A 116 8.84 -6.50 -4.90
N ALA A 117 7.58 -6.55 -4.47
CA ALA A 117 6.43 -6.37 -5.34
C ALA A 117 6.44 -4.98 -5.99
N MET A 118 6.81 -3.94 -5.24
CA MET A 118 6.91 -2.57 -5.73
C MET A 118 8.02 -2.39 -6.78
N LEU A 119 9.19 -2.98 -6.55
CA LEU A 119 10.27 -2.99 -7.54
C LEU A 119 9.89 -3.76 -8.80
N ALA A 120 9.23 -4.91 -8.66
CA ALA A 120 8.74 -5.69 -9.80
C ALA A 120 7.72 -4.88 -10.63
N HIS A 121 6.83 -4.15 -9.96
CA HIS A 121 5.84 -3.29 -10.62
C HIS A 121 6.52 -2.13 -11.38
N ALA A 122 7.50 -1.47 -10.76
CA ALA A 122 8.27 -0.41 -11.41
C ALA A 122 9.05 -0.95 -12.64
N ALA A 123 9.73 -2.09 -12.49
CA ALA A 123 10.48 -2.72 -13.57
C ALA A 123 9.57 -3.14 -14.74
N LEU A 124 8.41 -3.73 -14.43
CA LEU A 124 7.41 -4.09 -15.44
C LEU A 124 6.90 -2.85 -16.19
N SER A 125 6.70 -1.74 -15.48
CA SER A 125 6.26 -0.48 -16.11
C SER A 125 7.30 0.01 -17.11
N VAL A 126 8.57 0.08 -16.71
CA VAL A 126 9.67 0.46 -17.63
C VAL A 126 9.74 -0.47 -18.82
N TYR A 127 9.63 -1.79 -18.60
CA TYR A 127 9.62 -2.78 -19.67
C TYR A 127 8.47 -2.53 -20.66
N LEU A 128 7.23 -2.42 -20.18
CA LEU A 128 6.04 -2.22 -21.02
C LEU A 128 6.12 -0.92 -21.83
N PHE A 129 6.54 0.16 -21.19
CA PHE A 129 6.63 1.46 -21.85
C PHE A 129 7.77 1.52 -22.85
N VAL A 130 8.97 1.02 -22.55
CA VAL A 130 10.18 1.35 -23.33
C VAL A 130 10.69 0.15 -24.14
N LEU A 131 10.66 -1.06 -23.57
CA LEU A 131 11.38 -2.21 -24.09
C LEU A 131 10.48 -3.22 -24.82
N ALA A 132 9.21 -3.27 -24.45
CA ALA A 132 8.26 -4.21 -25.03
C ALA A 132 8.09 -3.96 -26.54
N ASP A 133 8.27 -5.02 -27.31
CA ASP A 133 7.92 -5.07 -28.72
C ASP A 133 6.47 -5.56 -28.84
N TRP A 134 5.56 -4.60 -29.02
CA TRP A 134 4.13 -4.85 -29.03
C TRP A 134 3.62 -5.44 -30.34
N ASP A 135 4.33 -5.22 -31.45
CA ASP A 135 3.90 -5.63 -32.78
C ASP A 135 4.44 -7.01 -33.18
N GLY A 136 5.30 -7.59 -32.33
CA GLY A 136 5.99 -8.85 -32.57
C GLY A 136 7.06 -8.72 -33.66
N LYS A 137 8.12 -9.53 -33.55
CA LYS A 137 9.04 -9.71 -34.68
C LYS A 137 8.21 -10.29 -35.83
N LYS A 138 8.04 -9.55 -36.92
CA LYS A 138 7.61 -10.15 -38.19
C LYS A 138 8.61 -11.27 -38.49
N ALA A 139 8.14 -12.51 -38.34
CA ALA A 139 8.87 -13.70 -38.75
C ALA A 139 9.04 -13.69 -40.28
#